data_AF-A0A1A6XPE2-F1
#
_entry.id   AF-A0A1A6XPE2-F1
#
_cell.length_a   1.000
_cell.length_b   1.000
_cell.length_c   1.000
_cell.angle_alpha   90.00
_cell.angle_beta   90.00
_cell.angle_gamma   90.00
#
_symmetry.space_group_name_H-M   'P 1'
#
loop_
_entity.id
_entity.type
_entity.pdbx_description
1 polymer ?
#
loop_
_entity_poly.entity_id
_entity_poly.type
_entity_poly.pdbx_seq_one_letter_code
_entity_poly.pdbx_strand_id
1 'polypeptide(L)'
;MPRTLSTAALAAALSLILAACGGKAPATAGSSEGTARQEAGDASTANAQQQLTVKLNAYIGCFNAVDSDVQGSIRSYTGWVKDLDAGPTGRETRVYAPSEIGDYDLKQCDGPITEAIAAKPALPGLDAAAGRYLQALKALAPVSHQAHDYYERQDYEDDQFAKGKQLHAPLMAAFKDFAGASEAFSAELERQNDAAQREQLKILEQAEGRTREYYRLAMMLEAKAIMDLMSKDDFDVAQARERLDAFNRISDEAHAKVADQEPGKLDWNSFEREAERFRREGKERLQRVSEKTPYTDFERRMLDSPSMGPRGSAARLLDVYNTLVFQSNRQ
;
A
#
# COMPACT_ATOMS: atom_id res chain seq x y z
N MET A 1 11.78 -21.91 -10.15
CA MET A 1 10.53 -21.41 -9.54
C MET A 1 9.74 -20.57 -10.55
N PRO A 2 8.39 -20.64 -10.60
CA PRO A 2 7.63 -19.79 -11.51
C PRO A 2 7.80 -18.33 -11.11
N ARG A 3 7.81 -17.41 -12.09
CA ARG A 3 7.88 -15.95 -11.92
C ARG A 3 6.59 -15.40 -11.29
N THR A 4 6.25 -15.88 -10.10
CA THR A 4 5.21 -15.31 -9.26
C THR A 4 5.90 -14.69 -8.05
N LEU A 5 6.75 -13.70 -8.30
CA LEU A 5 6.83 -12.59 -7.35
C LEU A 5 5.47 -11.92 -7.49
N SER A 6 4.56 -12.24 -6.57
CA SER A 6 3.21 -11.66 -6.52
C SER A 6 3.31 -10.17 -6.82
N THR A 7 2.59 -9.72 -7.85
CA THR A 7 2.34 -8.29 -8.12
C THR A 7 1.51 -7.60 -7.03
N ALA A 8 1.33 -8.25 -5.87
CA ALA A 8 0.63 -7.72 -4.72
C ALA A 8 1.63 -7.03 -3.77
N ALA A 9 2.15 -5.90 -4.22
CA ALA A 9 2.50 -4.83 -3.29
C ALA A 9 1.57 -3.65 -3.58
N LEU A 10 0.26 -3.89 -3.42
CA LEU A 10 -0.67 -2.82 -3.07
C LEU A 10 -0.29 -2.41 -1.65
N ALA A 11 0.69 -1.53 -1.53
CA ALA A 11 0.96 -0.83 -0.28
C ALA A 11 1.06 0.66 -0.57
N ALA A 12 0.18 1.16 -1.42
CA ALA A 12 -0.27 2.54 -1.28
C ALA A 12 -1.36 2.55 -0.19
N ALA A 13 -0.99 2.17 1.04
CA ALA A 13 -1.88 2.33 2.19
C ALA A 13 -2.06 3.84 2.39
N LEU A 14 -3.28 4.32 2.18
CA LEU A 14 -3.65 5.70 2.50
C LEU A 14 -3.36 5.95 3.97
N SER A 15 -2.43 6.86 4.25
CA SER A 15 -2.14 7.32 5.60
C SER A 15 -3.44 7.82 6.24
N LEU A 16 -3.70 7.38 7.47
CA LEU A 16 -4.85 7.85 8.24
C LEU A 16 -4.58 9.30 8.66
N ILE A 17 -5.37 10.23 8.11
CA ILE A 17 -5.33 11.64 8.53
C ILE A 17 -6.06 11.76 9.86
N LEU A 18 -5.39 12.41 10.80
CA LEU A 18 -5.93 12.77 12.10
C LEU A 18 -6.94 13.90 11.91
N ALA A 19 -8.23 13.57 11.81
CA ALA A 19 -9.28 14.57 11.93
C ALA A 19 -9.22 15.13 13.37
N ALA A 20 -8.65 16.32 13.52
CA ALA A 20 -8.68 17.04 14.77
C ALA A 20 -10.13 17.47 15.03
N CYS A 21 -10.90 16.63 15.73
CA CYS A 21 -12.21 16.99 16.25
C CYS A 21 -12.03 18.09 17.31
N GLY A 22 -11.92 19.35 16.85
CA GLY A 22 -11.87 20.53 17.69
C GLY A 22 -13.26 20.82 18.25
N GLY A 23 -13.63 20.13 19.33
CA GLY A 23 -14.90 20.34 20.04
C GLY A 23 -14.99 21.73 20.64
N LYS A 24 -15.71 22.64 19.98
CA LYS A 24 -16.28 23.84 20.62
C LYS A 24 -17.67 23.47 21.13
N ALA A 25 -17.76 23.13 22.42
CA ALA A 25 -19.05 22.90 23.07
C ALA A 25 -19.79 24.23 23.29
N PRO A 26 -21.10 24.33 22.99
CA PRO A 26 -21.93 25.42 23.50
C PRO A 26 -22.22 25.17 24.98
N ALA A 27 -21.92 26.16 25.82
CA ALA A 27 -22.25 26.12 27.24
C ALA A 27 -23.76 26.33 27.45
N THR A 28 -24.48 25.25 27.76
CA THR A 28 -25.77 25.33 28.45
C THR A 28 -25.79 24.33 29.59
N ALA A 29 -25.73 24.86 30.82
CA ALA A 29 -25.82 24.08 32.05
C ALA A 29 -27.26 23.55 32.23
N GLY A 30 -27.40 22.23 32.21
CA GLY A 30 -28.62 21.52 32.57
C GLY A 30 -28.30 20.08 32.97
N SER A 31 -28.51 19.76 34.25
CA SER A 31 -28.20 18.49 34.89
C SER A 31 -28.64 17.27 34.09
N SER A 32 -27.69 16.43 33.67
CA SER A 32 -27.97 15.16 33.00
C SER A 32 -26.84 14.14 33.21
N GLU A 33 -27.03 13.25 34.18
CA GLU A 33 -26.14 12.09 34.41
C GLU A 33 -26.05 11.15 33.18
N GLY A 34 -27.04 11.22 32.27
CA GLY A 34 -27.02 10.52 30.98
C GLY A 34 -26.03 11.11 29.97
N THR A 35 -25.91 12.44 29.91
CA THR A 35 -25.01 13.14 28.96
C THR A 35 -23.55 12.98 29.39
N ALA A 36 -23.26 13.02 30.70
CA ALA A 36 -21.92 12.81 31.23
C ALA A 36 -21.37 11.39 30.97
N ARG A 37 -22.23 10.36 30.99
CA ARG A 37 -21.83 8.97 30.71
C ARG A 37 -21.64 8.71 29.21
N GLN A 38 -22.38 9.43 28.37
CA GLN A 38 -22.29 9.37 26.92
C GLN A 38 -21.07 10.16 26.41
N GLU A 39 -20.82 11.36 26.93
CA GLU A 39 -19.61 12.16 26.68
C GLU A 39 -18.32 11.45 27.14
N ALA A 40 -18.35 10.75 28.28
CA ALA A 40 -17.20 9.95 28.74
C ALA A 40 -16.97 8.70 27.87
N GLY A 41 -18.04 8.08 27.34
CA GLY A 41 -17.96 6.95 26.42
C GLY A 41 -17.42 7.35 25.04
N ASP A 42 -17.88 8.49 24.51
CA ASP A 42 -17.43 9.04 23.23
C ASP A 42 -15.98 9.52 23.31
N ALA A 43 -15.57 10.17 24.41
CA ALA A 43 -14.18 10.58 24.63
C ALA A 43 -13.22 9.39 24.76
N SER A 44 -13.63 8.30 25.40
CA SER A 44 -12.83 7.06 25.49
C SER A 44 -12.68 6.37 24.14
N THR A 45 -13.75 6.36 23.33
CA THR A 45 -13.75 5.74 21.99
C THR A 45 -12.89 6.55 21.01
N ALA A 46 -13.01 7.88 21.03
CA ALA A 46 -12.15 8.77 20.25
C ALA A 46 -10.67 8.60 20.60
N ASN A 47 -10.32 8.44 21.89
CA ASN A 47 -8.95 8.19 22.32
C ASN A 47 -8.43 6.81 21.84
N ALA A 48 -9.25 5.77 21.90
CA ALA A 48 -8.86 4.45 21.39
C ALA A 48 -8.64 4.46 19.87
N GLN A 49 -9.50 5.14 19.10
CA GLN A 49 -9.36 5.31 17.65
C GLN A 49 -8.10 6.11 17.31
N GLN A 50 -7.81 7.16 18.06
CA GLN A 50 -6.59 7.95 17.93
C GLN A 50 -5.33 7.09 18.12
N GLN A 51 -5.31 6.29 19.18
CA GLN A 51 -4.20 5.37 19.48
C GLN A 51 -4.02 4.32 18.38
N LEU A 52 -5.13 3.76 17.87
CA LEU A 52 -5.12 2.83 16.73
C LEU A 52 -4.51 3.48 15.49
N THR A 53 -4.92 4.70 15.15
CA THR A 53 -4.38 5.47 14.01
C THR A 53 -2.88 5.70 14.14
N VAL A 54 -2.40 6.10 15.32
CA VAL A 54 -0.96 6.28 15.58
C VAL A 54 -0.20 4.96 15.39
N LYS A 55 -0.73 3.85 15.91
CA LYS A 55 -0.14 2.52 15.77
C LYS A 55 -0.06 2.07 14.32
N LEU A 56 -1.15 2.20 13.56
CA LEU A 56 -1.18 1.83 12.13
C LEU A 56 -0.23 2.71 11.30
N ASN A 57 -0.17 4.02 11.57
CA ASN A 57 0.74 4.91 10.86
C ASN A 57 2.22 4.60 11.13
N ALA A 58 2.59 4.10 12.33
CA ALA A 58 3.94 3.61 12.59
C ALA A 58 4.29 2.38 11.74
N TYR A 59 3.36 1.43 11.61
CA TYR A 59 3.52 0.28 10.72
C TYR A 59 3.62 0.67 9.24
N ILE A 60 2.73 1.56 8.77
CA ILE A 60 2.74 2.10 7.40
C ILE A 60 4.06 2.84 7.13
N GLY A 61 4.54 3.64 8.07
CA GLY A 61 5.78 4.40 7.95
C GLY A 61 6.99 3.50 7.70
N CYS A 62 7.16 2.45 8.50
CA CYS A 62 8.21 1.46 8.29
C CYS A 62 8.07 0.74 6.94
N PHE A 63 6.87 0.27 6.61
CA PHE A 63 6.64 -0.47 5.36
C PHE A 63 6.96 0.39 4.13
N ASN A 64 6.46 1.64 4.11
CA ASN A 64 6.69 2.57 3.00
C ASN A 64 8.16 3.00 2.87
N ALA A 65 8.91 3.05 3.97
CA ALA A 65 10.30 3.46 3.96
C ALA A 65 11.26 2.38 3.44
N VAL A 66 10.93 1.09 3.63
CA VAL A 66 11.90 0.00 3.42
C VAL A 66 11.46 -1.02 2.38
N ASP A 67 10.17 -1.38 2.33
CA ASP A 67 9.75 -2.60 1.64
C ASP A 67 10.01 -2.57 0.13
N SER A 68 9.63 -1.46 -0.53
CA SER A 68 9.80 -1.30 -1.98
C SER A 68 11.27 -1.40 -2.41
N ASP A 69 12.18 -0.83 -1.63
CA ASP A 69 13.61 -0.79 -1.94
C ASP A 69 14.24 -2.17 -1.76
N VAL A 70 13.87 -2.90 -0.70
CA VAL A 70 14.30 -4.30 -0.51
C VAL A 70 13.77 -5.18 -1.62
N GLN A 71 12.50 -5.05 -1.99
CA GLN A 71 11.92 -5.79 -3.12
C GLN A 71 12.61 -5.42 -4.45
N GLY A 72 13.01 -4.16 -4.62
CA GLY A 72 13.84 -3.71 -5.73
C GLY A 72 15.21 -4.39 -5.77
N SER A 73 15.87 -4.50 -4.62
CA SER A 73 17.14 -5.21 -4.45
C SER A 73 17.02 -6.70 -4.82
N ILE A 74 15.96 -7.37 -4.36
CA ILE A 74 15.65 -8.76 -4.73
C ILE A 74 15.52 -8.90 -6.26
N ARG A 75 14.76 -8.00 -6.91
CA ARG A 75 14.59 -8.00 -8.37
C ARG A 75 15.91 -7.74 -9.11
N SER A 76 16.76 -6.85 -8.60
CA SER A 76 18.08 -6.55 -9.18
C SER A 76 18.94 -7.82 -9.22
N TYR A 77 19.10 -8.49 -8.08
CA TYR A 77 19.90 -9.70 -7.97
C TYR A 77 19.34 -10.87 -8.78
N THR A 78 18.04 -11.14 -8.64
CA THR A 78 17.39 -12.28 -9.32
C THR A 78 17.23 -12.05 -10.83
N GLY A 79 17.33 -10.81 -11.30
CA GLY A 79 17.14 -10.45 -12.70
C GLY A 79 18.22 -10.99 -13.65
N TRP A 80 19.45 -11.19 -13.16
CA TRP A 80 20.56 -11.68 -13.98
C TRP A 80 20.94 -13.13 -13.72
N VAL A 81 20.54 -13.70 -12.58
CA VAL A 81 20.77 -15.12 -12.24
C VAL A 81 19.77 -15.98 -12.99
N LYS A 82 20.26 -16.80 -13.94
CA LYS A 82 19.40 -17.62 -14.81
C LYS A 82 18.66 -18.74 -14.07
N ASP A 83 19.36 -19.41 -13.17
CA ASP A 83 18.84 -20.49 -12.34
C ASP A 83 18.96 -20.07 -10.87
N LEU A 84 17.83 -19.70 -10.27
CA LEU A 84 17.78 -19.19 -8.89
C LEU A 84 18.01 -20.27 -7.83
N ASP A 85 17.97 -21.55 -8.21
CA ASP A 85 18.25 -22.65 -7.31
C ASP A 85 19.76 -22.99 -7.35
N ALA A 86 20.39 -22.87 -8.52
CA ALA A 86 21.81 -23.18 -8.72
C ALA A 86 22.76 -21.99 -8.47
N GLY A 87 22.30 -20.76 -8.71
CA GLY A 87 23.07 -19.53 -8.54
C GLY A 87 24.00 -19.17 -9.71
N PRO A 88 24.92 -18.22 -9.49
CA PRO A 88 25.84 -17.74 -10.52
C PRO A 88 26.76 -18.83 -11.05
N THR A 89 26.93 -18.90 -12.36
CA THR A 89 27.74 -19.91 -13.04
C THR A 89 29.19 -19.46 -13.27
N GLY A 90 29.43 -18.14 -13.35
CA GLY A 90 30.67 -17.53 -13.79
C GLY A 90 30.73 -17.26 -15.30
N ARG A 91 29.58 -17.31 -15.99
CA ARG A 91 29.44 -17.05 -17.45
C ARG A 91 28.50 -15.90 -17.75
N GLU A 92 28.07 -15.19 -16.71
CA GLU A 92 27.14 -14.10 -16.81
C GLU A 92 27.81 -12.88 -17.47
N THR A 93 27.13 -12.28 -18.45
CA THR A 93 27.62 -11.11 -19.18
C THR A 93 27.11 -9.79 -18.60
N ARG A 94 26.18 -9.86 -17.64
CA ARG A 94 25.62 -8.73 -16.90
C ARG A 94 25.46 -9.17 -15.46
N VAL A 95 26.04 -8.41 -14.56
CA VAL A 95 26.02 -8.67 -13.12
C VAL A 95 25.55 -7.38 -12.47
N TYR A 96 24.57 -7.50 -11.57
CA TYR A 96 24.05 -6.36 -10.81
C TYR A 96 24.15 -6.67 -9.33
N ALA A 97 24.71 -5.73 -8.56
CA ALA A 97 24.69 -5.82 -7.12
C ALA A 97 23.24 -5.71 -6.60
N PRO A 98 22.86 -6.50 -5.57
CA PRO A 98 21.72 -6.12 -4.76
C PRO A 98 22.01 -4.77 -4.11
N SER A 99 20.98 -3.96 -3.86
CA SER A 99 21.12 -2.76 -3.04
C SER A 99 21.49 -3.12 -1.60
N GLU A 100 22.29 -2.27 -0.98
CA GLU A 100 22.52 -2.30 0.46
C GLU A 100 21.22 -1.96 1.21
N ILE A 101 21.02 -2.60 2.37
CA ILE A 101 20.00 -2.20 3.34
C ILE A 101 20.76 -1.49 4.46
N GLY A 102 20.69 -0.16 4.48
CA GLY A 102 21.52 0.64 5.38
C GLY A 102 21.01 0.62 6.82
N ASP A 103 21.91 0.97 7.76
CA ASP A 103 21.55 1.20 9.17
C ASP A 103 20.46 2.26 9.33
N TYR A 104 20.42 3.25 8.44
CA TYR A 104 19.39 4.27 8.43
C TYR A 104 18.00 3.66 8.17
N ASP A 105 17.88 2.79 7.15
CA ASP A 105 16.63 2.14 6.76
C ASP A 105 16.14 1.20 7.86
N LEU A 106 17.05 0.43 8.46
CA LEU A 106 16.74 -0.42 9.60
C LEU A 106 16.18 0.39 10.79
N LYS A 107 16.75 1.58 11.06
CA LYS A 107 16.28 2.45 12.15
C LYS A 107 14.90 3.05 11.89
N GLN A 108 14.49 3.23 10.63
CA GLN A 108 13.13 3.66 10.30
C GLN A 108 12.08 2.63 10.76
N CYS A 109 12.47 1.37 10.90
CA CYS A 109 11.58 0.29 11.34
C CYS A 109 11.79 -0.13 12.80
N ASP A 110 13.03 -0.28 13.27
CA ASP A 110 13.31 -0.98 14.54
C ASP A 110 12.59 -0.39 15.76
N GLY A 111 12.80 0.90 16.02
CA GLY A 111 12.14 1.61 17.12
C GLY A 111 10.62 1.70 16.93
N PRO A 112 10.13 2.28 15.82
CA PRO A 112 8.70 2.46 15.60
C PRO A 112 7.87 1.17 15.65
N ILE A 113 8.36 0.07 15.06
CA ILE A 113 7.66 -1.23 15.11
C ILE A 113 7.62 -1.76 16.55
N THR A 114 8.73 -1.69 17.28
CA THR A 114 8.82 -2.19 18.67
C THR A 114 7.88 -1.43 19.60
N GLU A 115 7.85 -0.09 19.47
CA GLU A 115 6.95 0.77 20.23
C GLU A 115 5.48 0.51 19.86
N ALA A 116 5.17 0.37 18.57
CA ALA A 116 3.83 0.08 18.09
C ALA A 116 3.31 -1.27 18.58
N ILE A 117 4.14 -2.31 18.62
CA ILE A 117 3.78 -3.63 19.16
C ILE A 117 3.38 -3.53 20.64
N ALA A 118 4.10 -2.73 21.43
CA ALA A 118 3.81 -2.53 22.85
C ALA A 118 2.60 -1.59 23.10
N ALA A 119 2.23 -0.76 22.12
CA ALA A 119 1.15 0.20 22.22
C ALA A 119 -0.24 -0.45 22.19
N LYS A 120 -1.19 0.21 22.85
CA LYS A 120 -2.62 -0.10 22.75
C LYS A 120 -3.25 0.62 21.54
N PRO A 121 -4.34 0.08 20.96
CA PRO A 121 -4.88 -1.26 21.24
C PRO A 121 -3.94 -2.37 20.73
N ALA A 122 -4.00 -3.53 21.37
CA ALA A 122 -3.27 -4.71 20.88
C ALA A 122 -3.95 -5.23 19.61
N LEU A 123 -3.16 -5.55 18.59
CA LEU A 123 -3.63 -6.13 17.33
C LEU A 123 -2.84 -7.42 17.10
N PRO A 124 -3.15 -8.53 17.80
CA PRO A 124 -2.23 -9.67 17.92
C PRO A 124 -1.75 -10.26 16.58
N GLY A 125 -2.63 -10.28 15.56
CA GLY A 125 -2.27 -10.69 14.21
C GLY A 125 -1.26 -9.76 13.56
N LEU A 126 -1.54 -8.45 13.58
CA LEU A 126 -0.69 -7.41 13.00
C LEU A 126 0.63 -7.29 13.75
N ASP A 127 0.59 -7.24 15.07
CA ASP A 127 1.75 -7.10 15.94
C ASP A 127 2.72 -8.28 15.73
N ALA A 128 2.20 -9.50 15.60
CA ALA A 128 3.01 -10.68 15.31
C ALA A 128 3.58 -10.67 13.89
N ALA A 129 2.83 -10.20 12.89
CA ALA A 129 3.31 -10.09 11.51
C ALA A 129 4.40 -9.02 11.37
N ALA A 130 4.21 -7.85 11.99
CA ALA A 130 5.18 -6.77 12.06
C ALA A 130 6.49 -7.22 12.75
N GLY A 131 6.39 -7.99 13.84
CA GLY A 131 7.55 -8.56 14.52
C GLY A 131 8.35 -9.53 13.63
N ARG A 132 7.67 -10.41 12.89
CA ARG A 132 8.32 -11.30 11.91
C ARG A 132 8.97 -10.54 10.76
N TYR A 133 8.30 -9.50 10.26
CA TYR A 133 8.84 -8.61 9.23
C TYR A 133 10.16 -7.97 9.68
N LEU A 134 10.17 -7.36 10.88
CA LEU A 134 11.37 -6.73 11.44
C LEU A 134 12.50 -7.74 11.65
N GLN A 135 12.19 -8.94 12.13
CA GLN A 135 13.18 -10.01 12.30
C GLN A 135 13.80 -10.44 10.96
N ALA A 136 12.96 -10.64 9.93
CA ALA A 136 13.43 -11.02 8.61
C ALA A 136 14.29 -9.92 7.97
N LEU A 137 13.90 -8.65 8.13
CA LEU A 137 14.68 -7.51 7.68
C LEU A 137 16.07 -7.44 8.35
N LYS A 138 16.13 -7.64 9.68
CA LYS A 138 17.40 -7.69 10.43
C LYS A 138 18.29 -8.87 10.02
N ALA A 139 17.70 -10.01 9.68
CA ALA A 139 18.43 -11.17 9.20
C ALA A 139 18.96 -10.99 7.77
N LEU A 140 18.20 -10.28 6.92
CA LEU A 140 18.57 -10.02 5.53
C LEU A 140 19.72 -9.02 5.41
N ALA A 141 19.69 -7.93 6.18
CA ALA A 141 20.64 -6.83 6.09
C ALA A 141 22.13 -7.27 6.02
N PRO A 142 22.67 -8.09 6.94
CA PRO A 142 24.09 -8.45 6.90
C PRO A 142 24.48 -9.31 5.68
N VAL A 143 23.58 -10.16 5.17
CA VAL A 143 23.86 -11.00 4.00
C VAL A 143 23.75 -10.18 2.71
N SER A 144 22.77 -9.25 2.66
CA SER A 144 22.63 -8.31 1.54
C SER A 144 23.83 -7.38 1.45
N HIS A 145 24.36 -6.88 2.58
CA HIS A 145 25.57 -6.07 2.59
C HIS A 145 26.80 -6.84 2.06
N GLN A 146 27.00 -8.09 2.47
CA GLN A 146 28.12 -8.90 1.96
C GLN A 146 28.02 -9.15 0.45
N ALA A 147 26.81 -9.40 -0.05
CA ALA A 147 26.56 -9.56 -1.47
C ALA A 147 26.75 -8.25 -2.24
N HIS A 148 26.22 -7.14 -1.71
CA HIS A 148 26.40 -5.80 -2.26
C HIS A 148 27.88 -5.48 -2.44
N ASP A 149 28.68 -5.56 -1.36
CA ASP A 149 30.12 -5.28 -1.40
C ASP A 149 30.86 -6.12 -2.45
N TYR A 150 30.56 -7.41 -2.51
CA TYR A 150 31.21 -8.34 -3.43
C TYR A 150 30.92 -8.01 -4.90
N TYR A 151 29.64 -7.77 -5.23
CA TYR A 151 29.25 -7.49 -6.62
C TYR A 151 29.56 -6.06 -7.05
N GLU A 152 29.44 -5.07 -6.15
CA GLU A 152 29.73 -3.66 -6.44
C GLU A 152 31.23 -3.43 -6.67
N ARG A 153 32.09 -4.13 -5.92
CA ARG A 153 33.56 -4.09 -6.10
C ARG A 153 34.06 -4.92 -7.28
N GLN A 154 33.17 -5.69 -7.91
CA GLN A 154 33.52 -6.61 -8.99
C GLN A 154 34.51 -7.70 -8.59
N ASP A 155 34.58 -8.05 -7.30
CA ASP A 155 35.45 -9.13 -6.78
C ASP A 155 35.19 -10.50 -7.48
N TYR A 156 34.02 -10.66 -8.12
CA TYR A 156 33.69 -11.83 -8.92
C TYR A 156 34.57 -12.03 -10.15
N GLU A 157 35.21 -10.96 -10.65
CA GLU A 157 36.15 -11.01 -11.77
C GLU A 157 37.49 -11.61 -11.34
N ASP A 158 37.88 -11.36 -10.08
CA ASP A 158 39.13 -11.86 -9.51
C ASP A 158 39.04 -13.32 -9.05
N ASP A 159 37.88 -13.71 -8.49
CA ASP A 159 37.70 -15.03 -7.88
C ASP A 159 36.87 -16.01 -8.74
N GLN A 160 36.55 -15.63 -9.98
CA GLN A 160 35.74 -16.43 -10.91
C GLN A 160 34.40 -16.88 -10.31
N PHE A 161 33.73 -15.96 -9.60
CA PHE A 161 32.47 -16.16 -8.88
C PHE A 161 32.55 -17.13 -7.68
N ALA A 162 33.73 -17.43 -7.14
CA ALA A 162 33.87 -18.37 -6.03
C ALA A 162 33.05 -17.94 -4.81
N LYS A 163 33.21 -16.70 -4.35
CA LYS A 163 32.44 -16.15 -3.22
C LYS A 163 30.99 -15.88 -3.61
N GLY A 164 30.70 -15.46 -4.84
CA GLY A 164 29.33 -15.29 -5.33
C GLY A 164 28.49 -16.56 -5.23
N LYS A 165 29.08 -17.72 -5.56
CA LYS A 165 28.45 -19.04 -5.40
C LYS A 165 28.22 -19.40 -3.93
N GLN A 166 29.14 -19.03 -3.05
CA GLN A 166 28.99 -19.26 -1.60
C GLN A 166 27.89 -18.37 -0.98
N LEU A 167 27.79 -17.11 -1.42
CA LEU A 167 26.80 -16.14 -0.93
C LEU A 167 25.39 -16.41 -1.45
N HIS A 168 25.25 -17.09 -2.60
CA HIS A 168 23.96 -17.26 -3.27
C HIS A 168 22.90 -17.94 -2.39
N ALA A 169 23.18 -19.12 -1.85
CA ALA A 169 22.20 -19.89 -1.07
C ALA A 169 21.71 -19.14 0.19
N PRO A 170 22.62 -18.59 1.03
CA PRO A 170 22.22 -17.76 2.17
C PRO A 170 21.40 -16.53 1.78
N LEU A 171 21.80 -15.83 0.70
CA LEU A 171 21.08 -14.65 0.23
C LEU A 171 19.67 -14.99 -0.26
N MET A 172 19.52 -16.06 -1.04
CA MET A 172 18.23 -16.52 -1.54
C MET A 172 17.30 -16.98 -0.40
N ALA A 173 17.84 -17.64 0.63
CA ALA A 173 17.07 -17.99 1.82
C ALA A 173 16.56 -16.74 2.55
N ALA A 174 17.43 -15.76 2.79
CA ALA A 174 17.05 -14.51 3.45
C ALA A 174 16.03 -13.70 2.63
N PHE A 175 16.19 -13.64 1.30
CA PHE A 175 15.20 -13.01 0.40
C PHE A 175 13.84 -13.69 0.47
N LYS A 176 13.80 -15.03 0.50
CA LYS A 176 12.56 -15.79 0.60
C LYS A 176 11.86 -15.53 1.93
N ASP A 177 12.61 -15.56 3.04
CA ASP A 177 12.06 -15.32 4.37
C ASP A 177 11.53 -13.89 4.51
N PHE A 178 12.26 -12.90 3.99
CA PHE A 178 11.80 -11.52 3.93
C PHE A 178 10.54 -11.37 3.08
N ALA A 179 10.51 -11.92 1.86
CA ALA A 179 9.37 -11.81 0.97
C ALA A 179 8.09 -12.40 1.60
N GLY A 180 8.20 -13.56 2.25
CA GLY A 180 7.07 -14.17 2.96
C GLY A 180 6.63 -13.37 4.18
N ALA A 181 7.56 -12.77 4.94
CA ALA A 181 7.22 -11.92 6.06
C ALA A 181 6.59 -10.58 5.62
N SER A 182 7.08 -9.99 4.53
CA SER A 182 6.55 -8.79 3.88
C SER A 182 5.11 -8.99 3.43
N GLU A 183 4.82 -10.09 2.70
CA GLU A 183 3.46 -10.42 2.25
C GLU A 183 2.50 -10.64 3.42
N ALA A 184 2.93 -11.35 4.47
CA ALA A 184 2.09 -11.58 5.65
C ALA A 184 1.82 -10.28 6.44
N PHE A 185 2.81 -9.40 6.53
CA PHE A 185 2.66 -8.12 7.22
C PHE A 185 1.79 -7.14 6.44
N SER A 186 2.01 -7.00 5.12
CA SER A 186 1.21 -6.12 4.28
C SER A 186 -0.27 -6.52 4.30
N ALA A 187 -0.59 -7.80 4.16
CA ALA A 187 -1.98 -8.28 4.16
C ALA A 187 -2.72 -7.95 5.46
N GLU A 188 -2.07 -8.14 6.61
CA GLU A 188 -2.69 -7.83 7.91
C GLU A 188 -2.74 -6.31 8.18
N LEU A 189 -1.74 -5.57 7.72
CA LEU A 189 -1.73 -4.10 7.80
C LEU A 189 -2.87 -3.50 6.98
N GLU A 190 -3.03 -3.95 5.73
CA GLU A 190 -4.14 -3.54 4.87
C GLU A 190 -5.49 -3.84 5.52
N ARG A 191 -5.69 -5.07 6.02
CA ARG A 191 -6.95 -5.48 6.64
C ARG A 191 -7.32 -4.58 7.82
N GLN A 192 -6.36 -4.23 8.66
CA GLN A 192 -6.59 -3.40 9.84
C GLN A 192 -6.77 -1.92 9.47
N ASN A 193 -6.00 -1.43 8.50
CA ASN A 193 -6.11 -0.07 7.99
C ASN A 193 -7.48 0.18 7.33
N ASP A 194 -7.94 -0.76 6.49
CA ASP A 194 -9.25 -0.68 5.85
C ASP A 194 -10.39 -0.68 6.88
N ALA A 195 -10.27 -1.50 7.92
CA ALA A 195 -11.24 -1.52 9.01
C ALA A 195 -11.26 -0.17 9.75
N ALA A 196 -10.10 0.39 10.07
CA ALA A 196 -9.98 1.68 10.73
C ALA A 196 -10.53 2.83 9.87
N GLN A 197 -10.28 2.82 8.56
CA GLN A 197 -10.80 3.81 7.61
C GLN A 197 -12.32 3.74 7.48
N ARG A 198 -12.90 2.53 7.42
CA ARG A 198 -14.35 2.37 7.38
C ARG A 198 -15.02 2.87 8.66
N GLU A 199 -14.37 2.68 9.81
CA GLU A 199 -14.88 3.22 11.07
C GLU A 199 -14.75 4.74 11.12
N GLN A 200 -13.61 5.27 10.70
CA GLN A 200 -13.40 6.72 10.58
C GLN A 200 -14.44 7.38 9.66
N LEU A 201 -14.79 6.73 8.56
CA LEU A 201 -15.81 7.24 7.65
C LEU A 201 -17.18 7.38 8.33
N LYS A 202 -17.58 6.39 9.14
CA LYS A 202 -18.83 6.47 9.92
C LYS A 202 -18.79 7.59 10.95
N ILE A 203 -17.65 7.74 11.64
CA ILE A 203 -17.46 8.80 12.64
C ILE A 203 -17.59 10.17 11.98
N LEU A 204 -16.94 10.40 10.83
CA LEU A 204 -17.05 11.64 10.07
C LEU A 204 -18.50 11.93 9.67
N GLU A 205 -19.21 10.94 9.12
CA GLU A 205 -20.61 11.14 8.70
C GLU A 205 -21.53 11.47 9.88
N GLN A 206 -21.33 10.83 11.04
CA GLN A 206 -22.16 11.06 12.22
C GLN A 206 -21.85 12.39 12.91
N ALA A 207 -20.58 12.76 13.00
CA ALA A 207 -20.14 13.95 13.73
C ALA A 207 -20.27 15.24 12.91
N GLU A 208 -19.93 15.18 11.62
CA GLU A 208 -19.77 16.36 10.76
C GLU A 208 -20.66 16.31 9.51
N GLY A 209 -21.29 15.17 9.25
CA GLY A 209 -21.99 14.91 7.99
C GLY A 209 -21.01 14.60 6.85
N ARG A 210 -21.51 14.71 5.61
CA ARG A 210 -20.72 14.43 4.41
C ARG A 210 -19.89 15.63 3.99
N THR A 211 -18.80 15.87 4.71
CA THR A 211 -17.81 16.89 4.40
C THR A 211 -16.91 16.47 3.22
N ARG A 212 -16.07 17.39 2.72
CA ARG A 212 -15.00 17.08 1.76
C ARG A 212 -14.13 15.91 2.20
N GLU A 213 -13.78 15.85 3.49
CA GLU A 213 -12.97 14.76 4.05
C GLU A 213 -13.70 13.41 4.03
N TYR A 214 -15.00 13.41 4.34
CA TYR A 214 -15.84 12.23 4.16
C TYR A 214 -15.84 11.75 2.70
N TYR A 215 -16.06 12.64 1.73
CA TYR A 215 -16.10 12.25 0.31
C TYR A 215 -14.75 11.73 -0.17
N ARG A 216 -13.65 12.38 0.23
CA ARG A 216 -12.30 11.92 -0.09
C ARG A 216 -12.09 10.49 0.40
N LEU A 217 -12.38 10.22 1.68
CA LEU A 217 -12.20 8.90 2.28
C LEU A 217 -13.14 7.85 1.65
N ALA A 218 -14.41 8.19 1.43
CA ALA A 218 -15.38 7.28 0.80
C ALA A 218 -14.98 6.90 -0.63
N MET A 219 -14.58 7.88 -1.44
CA MET A 219 -14.11 7.65 -2.81
C MET A 219 -12.86 6.77 -2.82
N MET A 220 -11.90 7.02 -1.92
CA MET A 220 -10.68 6.21 -1.86
C MET A 220 -10.92 4.77 -1.41
N LEU A 221 -11.80 4.55 -0.43
CA LEU A 221 -12.20 3.20 0.00
C LEU A 221 -12.86 2.41 -1.13
N GLU A 222 -13.72 3.06 -1.91
CA GLU A 222 -14.39 2.42 -3.04
C GLU A 222 -13.41 2.19 -4.21
N ALA A 223 -12.50 3.13 -4.49
CA ALA A 223 -11.46 2.96 -5.49
C ALA A 223 -10.53 1.79 -5.16
N LYS A 224 -10.11 1.64 -3.89
CA LYS A 224 -9.32 0.48 -3.44
C LYS A 224 -10.09 -0.82 -3.66
N ALA A 225 -11.37 -0.88 -3.27
CA ALA A 225 -12.18 -2.08 -3.46
C ALA A 225 -12.32 -2.47 -4.94
N ILE A 226 -12.45 -1.50 -5.84
CA ILE A 226 -12.45 -1.71 -7.29
C ILE A 226 -11.09 -2.25 -7.76
N MET A 227 -9.99 -1.66 -7.29
CA MET A 227 -8.63 -2.12 -7.62
C MET A 227 -8.39 -3.57 -7.23
N ASP A 228 -8.74 -3.92 -5.98
CA ASP A 228 -8.50 -5.25 -5.43
C ASP A 228 -9.31 -6.30 -6.21
N LEU A 229 -10.60 -6.02 -6.44
CA LEU A 229 -11.49 -6.87 -7.23
C LEU A 229 -11.00 -7.03 -8.66
N MET A 230 -10.60 -5.93 -9.31
CA MET A 230 -10.25 -5.91 -10.72
C MET A 230 -8.75 -6.13 -10.96
N SER A 231 -7.97 -6.58 -9.97
CA SER A 231 -6.51 -6.76 -10.11
C SER A 231 -6.11 -7.87 -11.08
N LYS A 232 -7.02 -8.81 -11.37
CA LYS A 232 -6.85 -9.95 -12.31
C LYS A 232 -8.01 -10.02 -13.29
N ASP A 233 -7.93 -10.82 -14.34
CA ASP A 233 -8.96 -10.87 -15.40
C ASP A 233 -10.13 -11.84 -15.07
N ASP A 234 -10.10 -12.52 -13.94
CA ASP A 234 -11.09 -13.52 -13.49
C ASP A 234 -12.14 -12.97 -12.51
N PHE A 235 -12.28 -11.65 -12.40
CA PHE A 235 -13.22 -11.01 -11.49
C PHE A 235 -14.69 -11.22 -11.86
N ASP A 236 -15.56 -11.12 -10.86
CA ASP A 236 -17.01 -11.09 -11.05
C ASP A 236 -17.43 -9.76 -11.74
N VAL A 237 -17.86 -9.87 -12.99
CA VAL A 237 -18.29 -8.74 -13.83
C VAL A 237 -19.50 -7.99 -13.25
N ALA A 238 -20.43 -8.70 -12.59
CA ALA A 238 -21.59 -8.07 -11.97
C ALA A 238 -21.18 -7.28 -10.72
N GLN A 239 -20.32 -7.86 -9.89
CA GLN A 239 -19.76 -7.17 -8.72
C GLN A 239 -18.92 -5.96 -9.12
N ALA A 240 -18.10 -6.08 -10.16
CA ALA A 240 -17.28 -4.97 -10.66
C ALA A 240 -18.15 -3.82 -11.18
N ARG A 241 -19.26 -4.13 -11.86
CA ARG A 241 -20.24 -3.12 -12.29
C ARG A 241 -20.88 -2.40 -11.11
N GLU A 242 -21.34 -3.15 -10.10
CA GLU A 242 -21.95 -2.57 -8.90
C GLU A 242 -21.00 -1.61 -8.18
N ARG A 243 -19.73 -2.00 -8.01
CA ARG A 243 -18.69 -1.18 -7.38
C ARG A 243 -18.39 0.08 -8.20
N LEU A 244 -18.23 -0.05 -9.52
CA LEU A 244 -18.05 1.11 -10.40
C LEU A 244 -19.25 2.07 -10.34
N ASP A 245 -20.48 1.55 -10.25
CA ASP A 245 -21.68 2.38 -10.09
C ASP A 245 -21.77 3.03 -8.70
N ALA A 246 -21.28 2.37 -7.65
CA ALA A 246 -21.13 2.98 -6.33
C ALA A 246 -20.09 4.12 -6.35
N PHE A 247 -18.93 3.91 -6.95
CA PHE A 247 -17.90 4.93 -7.13
C PHE A 247 -18.41 6.14 -7.92
N ASN A 248 -19.14 5.88 -9.02
CA ASN A 248 -19.76 6.94 -9.81
C ASN A 248 -20.70 7.80 -8.96
N ARG A 249 -21.60 7.17 -8.19
CA ARG A 249 -22.57 7.90 -7.37
C ARG A 249 -21.89 8.78 -6.31
N ILE A 250 -20.91 8.25 -5.59
CA ILE A 250 -20.22 9.04 -4.56
C ILE A 250 -19.36 10.15 -5.17
N SER A 251 -18.75 9.93 -6.33
CA SER A 251 -18.00 10.95 -7.07
C SER A 251 -18.91 12.07 -7.58
N ASP A 252 -20.06 11.72 -8.16
CA ASP A 252 -21.05 12.69 -8.65
C ASP A 252 -21.66 13.49 -7.49
N GLU A 253 -21.90 12.85 -6.33
CA GLU A 253 -22.35 13.53 -5.10
C GLU A 253 -21.28 14.48 -4.55
N ALA A 254 -20.01 14.04 -4.51
CA ALA A 254 -18.89 14.85 -4.06
C ALA A 254 -18.70 16.09 -4.94
N HIS A 255 -18.75 15.95 -6.27
CA HIS A 255 -18.69 17.07 -7.20
C HIS A 255 -19.75 18.14 -6.89
N ALA A 256 -20.99 17.70 -6.68
CA ALA A 256 -22.10 18.61 -6.39
C ALA A 256 -21.99 19.29 -5.01
N LYS A 257 -21.45 18.59 -4.00
CA LYS A 257 -21.48 19.05 -2.60
C LYS A 257 -20.21 19.76 -2.15
N VAL A 258 -19.03 19.35 -2.61
CA VAL A 258 -17.76 19.94 -2.16
C VAL A 258 -17.63 21.39 -2.63
N ALA A 259 -18.08 21.70 -3.85
CA ALA A 259 -18.07 23.07 -4.36
C ALA A 259 -18.91 24.04 -3.52
N ASP A 260 -20.05 23.58 -3.00
CA ASP A 260 -20.93 24.35 -2.11
C ASP A 260 -20.31 24.53 -0.71
N GLN A 261 -19.53 23.55 -0.23
CA GLN A 261 -18.89 23.57 1.08
C GLN A 261 -17.70 24.53 1.14
N GLU A 262 -16.93 24.65 0.06
CA GLU A 262 -15.73 25.49 0.01
C GLU A 262 -15.67 26.38 -1.25
N PRO A 263 -16.55 27.40 -1.36
CA PRO A 263 -16.60 28.26 -2.54
C PRO A 263 -15.25 28.95 -2.81
N GLY A 264 -14.73 28.79 -4.03
CA GLY A 264 -13.50 29.45 -4.49
C GLY A 264 -12.19 28.71 -4.16
N LYS A 265 -12.23 27.55 -3.47
CA LYS A 265 -11.07 26.66 -3.34
C LYS A 265 -11.04 25.67 -4.52
N LEU A 266 -9.92 25.64 -5.26
CA LEU A 266 -9.74 24.82 -6.47
C LEU A 266 -8.83 23.60 -6.28
N ASP A 267 -8.39 23.33 -5.06
CA ASP A 267 -7.47 22.24 -4.71
C ASP A 267 -8.10 20.85 -4.88
N TRP A 268 -9.43 20.74 -4.71
CA TRP A 268 -10.21 19.53 -5.01
C TRP A 268 -10.16 19.12 -6.49
N ASN A 269 -10.01 20.08 -7.42
CA ASN A 269 -10.10 19.82 -8.86
C ASN A 269 -9.05 18.81 -9.35
N SER A 270 -7.89 18.76 -8.69
CA SER A 270 -6.86 17.78 -9.06
C SER A 270 -7.24 16.38 -8.63
N PHE A 271 -7.80 16.20 -7.43
CA PHE A 271 -8.30 14.91 -6.99
C PHE A 271 -9.48 14.45 -7.85
N GLU A 272 -10.45 15.33 -8.11
CA GLU A 272 -11.63 15.03 -8.91
C GLU A 272 -11.28 14.61 -10.35
N ARG A 273 -10.34 15.32 -10.99
CA ARG A 273 -9.86 14.95 -12.34
C ARG A 273 -9.26 13.54 -12.37
N GLU A 274 -8.49 13.16 -11.35
CA GLU A 274 -7.91 11.82 -11.29
C GLU A 274 -8.96 10.76 -10.93
N ALA A 275 -9.99 11.11 -10.14
CA ALA A 275 -11.15 10.23 -9.90
C ALA A 275 -11.91 9.93 -11.21
N GLU A 276 -12.09 10.93 -12.08
CA GLU A 276 -12.70 10.74 -13.40
C GLU A 276 -11.82 9.90 -14.35
N ARG A 277 -10.50 10.02 -14.25
CA ARG A 277 -9.57 9.11 -14.97
C ARG A 277 -9.73 7.68 -14.47
N PHE A 278 -9.79 7.48 -13.16
CA PHE A 278 -9.96 6.17 -12.54
C PHE A 278 -11.29 5.52 -12.96
N ARG A 279 -12.39 6.29 -12.88
CA ARG A 279 -13.72 5.91 -13.36
C ARG A 279 -13.70 5.41 -14.81
N ARG A 280 -13.04 6.15 -15.70
CA ARG A 280 -12.96 5.78 -17.12
C ARG A 280 -12.15 4.50 -17.32
N GLU A 281 -11.00 4.38 -16.68
CA GLU A 281 -10.15 3.20 -16.82
C GLU A 281 -10.80 1.95 -16.23
N GLY A 282 -11.52 2.07 -15.11
CA GLY A 282 -12.32 0.99 -14.53
C GLY A 282 -13.38 0.48 -15.49
N LYS A 283 -14.08 1.38 -16.20
CA LYS A 283 -15.06 1.00 -17.24
C LYS A 283 -14.40 0.32 -18.44
N GLU A 284 -13.26 0.82 -18.92
CA GLU A 284 -12.49 0.20 -20.02
C GLU A 284 -12.06 -1.23 -19.66
N ARG A 285 -11.63 -1.45 -18.41
CA ARG A 285 -11.25 -2.77 -17.92
C ARG A 285 -12.44 -3.71 -17.78
N LEU A 286 -13.53 -3.24 -17.19
CA LEU A 286 -14.79 -3.99 -17.12
C LEU A 286 -15.23 -4.43 -18.51
N GLN A 287 -15.22 -3.51 -19.47
CA GLN A 287 -15.59 -3.77 -20.86
C GLN A 287 -14.68 -4.84 -21.47
N ARG A 288 -13.35 -4.62 -21.46
CA ARG A 288 -12.38 -5.55 -22.06
C ARG A 288 -12.53 -6.98 -21.52
N VAL A 289 -12.64 -7.14 -20.21
CA VAL A 289 -12.80 -8.47 -19.58
C VAL A 289 -14.17 -9.08 -19.89
N SER A 290 -15.26 -8.30 -19.78
CA SER A 290 -16.61 -8.81 -20.04
C SER A 290 -16.83 -9.23 -21.50
N GLU A 291 -16.24 -8.51 -22.46
CA GLU A 291 -16.29 -8.79 -23.89
C GLU A 291 -15.23 -9.81 -24.35
N LYS A 292 -14.32 -10.20 -23.45
CA LYS A 292 -13.16 -11.07 -23.75
C LYS A 292 -12.29 -10.53 -24.89
N THR A 293 -12.15 -9.21 -24.95
CA THR A 293 -11.39 -8.52 -26.00
C THR A 293 -9.89 -8.83 -25.84
N PRO A 294 -9.25 -9.53 -26.79
CA PRO A 294 -7.86 -9.93 -26.65
C PRO A 294 -6.91 -8.74 -26.81
N TYR A 295 -5.77 -8.79 -26.12
CA TYR A 295 -4.67 -7.86 -26.37
C TYR A 295 -4.03 -8.12 -27.74
N THR A 296 -3.79 -7.05 -28.50
CA THR A 296 -2.98 -7.09 -29.72
C THR A 296 -1.52 -7.41 -29.41
N ASP A 297 -0.74 -7.81 -30.42
CA ASP A 297 0.69 -8.09 -30.24
C ASP A 297 1.48 -6.90 -29.71
N PHE A 298 1.09 -5.68 -30.09
CA PHE A 298 1.69 -4.46 -29.56
C PHE A 298 1.33 -4.27 -28.08
N GLU A 299 0.04 -4.38 -27.73
CA GLU A 299 -0.43 -4.23 -26.35
C GLU A 299 0.19 -5.28 -25.42
N ARG A 300 0.37 -6.52 -25.89
CA ARG A 300 1.02 -7.59 -25.11
C ARG A 300 2.44 -7.22 -24.69
N ARG A 301 3.18 -6.50 -25.54
CA ARG A 301 4.54 -6.03 -25.21
C ARG A 301 4.55 -4.91 -24.17
N MET A 302 3.41 -4.29 -23.92
CA MET A 302 3.25 -3.13 -23.05
C MET A 302 2.50 -3.46 -21.75
N LEU A 303 2.05 -4.71 -21.56
CA LEU A 303 1.29 -5.14 -20.39
C LEU A 303 2.02 -4.86 -19.07
N ASP A 304 3.34 -5.02 -19.06
CA ASP A 304 4.17 -4.81 -17.87
C ASP A 304 4.62 -3.34 -17.73
N SER A 305 4.21 -2.44 -18.64
CA SER A 305 4.55 -1.02 -18.57
C SER A 305 3.60 -0.26 -17.64
N PRO A 306 4.09 0.39 -16.58
CA PRO A 306 3.23 1.17 -15.68
C PRO A 306 2.55 2.35 -16.39
N SER A 307 3.31 3.15 -17.15
CA SER A 307 2.82 4.37 -17.79
C SER A 307 2.20 4.14 -19.17
N MET A 308 2.57 3.06 -19.85
CA MET A 308 2.13 2.76 -21.22
C MET A 308 1.29 1.48 -21.32
N GLY A 309 0.83 0.95 -20.18
CA GLY A 309 -0.08 -0.19 -20.14
C GLY A 309 -1.32 0.04 -21.02
N PRO A 310 -1.78 -0.97 -21.76
CA PRO A 310 -2.93 -0.81 -22.64
C PRO A 310 -4.21 -0.52 -21.85
N ARG A 311 -5.13 0.25 -22.43
CA ARG A 311 -6.44 0.57 -21.82
C ARG A 311 -7.21 -0.71 -21.49
N GLY A 312 -7.77 -0.77 -20.30
CA GLY A 312 -8.48 -1.92 -19.75
C GLY A 312 -7.58 -2.99 -19.13
N SER A 313 -6.27 -2.77 -19.07
CA SER A 313 -5.35 -3.68 -18.36
C SER A 313 -5.30 -3.41 -16.87
N ALA A 314 -4.93 -4.44 -16.09
CA ALA A 314 -4.72 -4.32 -14.65
C ALA A 314 -3.61 -3.30 -14.33
N ALA A 315 -2.51 -3.33 -15.08
CA ALA A 315 -1.39 -2.40 -14.90
C ALA A 315 -1.82 -0.93 -15.12
N ARG A 316 -2.63 -0.68 -16.16
CA ARG A 316 -3.13 0.68 -16.43
C ARG A 316 -4.09 1.16 -15.35
N LEU A 317 -4.97 0.29 -14.86
CA LEU A 317 -5.87 0.61 -13.75
C LEU A 317 -5.08 0.94 -12.47
N LEU A 318 -4.05 0.15 -12.15
CA LEU A 318 -3.16 0.39 -11.00
C LEU A 318 -2.42 1.73 -11.09
N ASP A 319 -1.90 2.09 -12.26
CA ASP A 319 -1.23 3.38 -12.50
C ASP A 319 -2.14 4.58 -12.20
N VAL A 320 -3.38 4.51 -12.71
CA VAL A 320 -4.37 5.57 -12.47
C VAL A 320 -4.81 5.60 -11.00
N TYR A 321 -4.97 4.45 -10.36
CA TYR A 321 -5.25 4.38 -8.92
C TYR A 321 -4.13 5.00 -8.08
N ASN A 322 -2.87 4.66 -8.35
CA ASN A 322 -1.73 5.22 -7.62
C ASN A 322 -1.66 6.75 -7.78
N THR A 323 -1.98 7.25 -8.98
CA THR A 323 -2.09 8.70 -9.23
C THR A 323 -3.23 9.33 -8.42
N LEU A 324 -4.37 8.66 -8.31
CA LEU A 324 -5.50 9.09 -7.48
C LEU A 324 -5.14 9.11 -5.98
N VAL A 325 -4.46 8.07 -5.47
CA VAL A 325 -3.94 8.02 -4.09
C VAL A 325 -3.01 9.21 -3.84
N PHE A 326 -2.08 9.48 -4.77
CA PHE A 326 -1.16 10.61 -4.65
C PHE A 326 -1.91 11.95 -4.53
N GLN A 327 -2.95 12.18 -5.35
CA GLN A 327 -3.74 13.41 -5.25
C GLN A 327 -4.60 13.48 -3.97
N SER A 328 -5.12 12.34 -3.51
CA SER A 328 -5.85 12.23 -2.23
C SER A 328 -4.98 12.66 -1.05
N ASN A 329 -3.72 12.21 -1.02
CA ASN A 329 -2.78 12.52 0.07
C ASN A 329 -2.33 14.00 0.09
N ARG A 330 -2.70 14.79 -0.91
CA ARG A 330 -2.42 16.23 -1.01
C ARG A 330 -3.61 17.12 -0.63
N GLN A 331 -4.78 16.52 -0.43
CA GLN A 331 -5.97 17.23 0.06
C GLN A 331 -5.83 17.49 1.55
#